data_AF-A0A3M1A8V9-F1
#
_entry.id   AF-A0A3M1A8V9-F1
#
_cell.length_a   1.000
_cell.length_b   1.000
_cell.length_c   1.000
_cell.angle_alpha   90.00
_cell.angle_beta   90.00
_cell.angle_gamma   90.00
#
_symmetry.space_group_name_H-M   'P 1'
#
loop_
_entity.id
_entity.type
_entity.pdbx_description
1 polymer ?
#
loop_
_entity_poly.entity_id
_entity_poly.type
_entity_poly.pdbx_seq_one_letter_code
_entity_poly.pdbx_strand_id
1 'polypeptide(L)'
;MIVQYFKLSLFKVLIYLIFTQTLLNAQTDTTRFNPQIAQLLEKVSRANLKNYIATLADANGQESRVSYTEGNRWAANYLKETLASFSGLTTVEFDTFFVNGATPPFNNLPLVNVVATLQGMEEPEKLIIVGGHLDDTASLDTSIDWSNDWAQAKARGADDNASGLAAILEIARILSDPENGFTSRYTIKFVAFGAEEFHPVYEGQHHLGSRHFVVNLFKQNARVVGAYIIDMVGFNDTGNLYFNIVANTSSQGLGEKMLEINDVYQIGLTANSPPFPDPTYSDHESFWLYRYPAILLIENAPPWQDNLPWYRRNPVYHTQNDTVDLVNMDQVEKITKLALATVATVASPVTSVLSSSQNASNGFALPQNFPNPFNSDTVIYYRLEQAGRVRLTIYDLLGKEIKTLVEEIMPAGDHQIRWDGRNELGQAVPSGIYFFQIFRGNQRLAGKMVLIR
;
A
#
# COMPACT_ATOMS: atom_id res chain seq x y z
N MET A 1 19.56 -25.44 -53.72
CA MET A 1 20.38 -24.84 -52.63
C MET A 1 20.16 -23.31 -52.54
N ILE A 2 18.91 -22.80 -52.63
CA ILE A 2 18.57 -21.36 -52.51
C ILE A 2 17.14 -21.20 -51.91
N VAL A 3 16.83 -21.88 -50.81
CA VAL A 3 15.54 -21.67 -50.09
C VAL A 3 15.72 -21.54 -48.57
N GLN A 4 16.91 -21.83 -48.04
CA GLN A 4 17.15 -21.84 -46.59
C GLN A 4 17.73 -20.54 -46.01
N TYR A 5 18.11 -19.56 -46.84
CA TYR A 5 18.75 -18.32 -46.37
C TYR A 5 17.80 -17.11 -46.21
N PHE A 6 16.53 -17.20 -46.63
CA PHE A 6 15.58 -16.08 -46.52
C PHE A 6 14.66 -16.11 -45.28
N LYS A 7 14.70 -17.18 -44.46
CA LYS A 7 13.89 -17.26 -43.22
C LYS A 7 14.61 -16.83 -41.94
N LEU A 8 15.93 -16.63 -41.97
CA LEU A 8 16.70 -16.21 -40.79
C LEU A 8 16.86 -14.68 -40.64
N SER A 9 16.64 -13.86 -41.67
CA SER A 9 16.79 -12.41 -41.55
C SER A 9 15.52 -11.69 -41.07
N LEU A 10 14.32 -12.19 -41.40
CA LEU A 10 13.07 -11.61 -40.88
C LEU A 10 12.85 -11.87 -39.38
N PHE A 11 13.34 -13.01 -38.86
CA PHE A 11 13.16 -13.35 -37.45
C PHE A 11 14.03 -12.50 -36.52
N LYS A 12 15.20 -12.05 -36.99
CA LYS A 12 16.08 -11.12 -36.23
C LYS A 12 15.58 -9.68 -36.25
N VAL A 13 14.93 -9.25 -37.33
CA VAL A 13 14.34 -7.90 -37.42
C VAL A 13 13.05 -7.79 -36.61
N LEU A 14 12.24 -8.86 -36.53
CA LEU A 14 11.03 -8.89 -35.70
C LEU A 14 11.34 -8.93 -34.19
N ILE A 15 12.40 -9.64 -33.77
CA ILE A 15 12.85 -9.64 -32.37
C ILE A 15 13.45 -8.28 -31.99
N TYR A 16 14.16 -7.59 -32.90
CA TYR A 16 14.68 -6.26 -32.63
C TYR A 16 13.55 -5.21 -32.55
N LEU A 17 12.50 -5.31 -33.37
CA LEU A 17 11.34 -4.41 -33.31
C LEU A 17 10.46 -4.65 -32.07
N ILE A 18 10.34 -5.89 -31.59
CA ILE A 18 9.62 -6.22 -30.36
C ILE A 18 10.43 -5.82 -29.11
N PHE A 19 11.78 -5.89 -29.15
CA PHE A 19 12.64 -5.38 -28.07
C PHE A 19 12.79 -3.86 -28.06
N THR A 20 12.68 -3.17 -29.20
CA THR A 20 12.71 -1.71 -29.22
C THR A 20 11.38 -1.07 -28.82
N GLN A 21 10.24 -1.77 -28.97
CA GLN A 21 8.95 -1.28 -28.45
C GLN A 21 8.79 -1.49 -26.94
N THR A 22 9.47 -2.47 -26.35
CA THR A 22 9.47 -2.67 -24.88
C THR A 22 10.39 -1.70 -24.13
N LEU A 23 11.37 -1.09 -24.81
CA LEU A 23 12.26 -0.08 -24.22
C LEU A 23 11.76 1.37 -24.38
N LEU A 24 10.62 1.59 -25.02
CA LEU A 24 10.01 2.93 -25.19
C LEU A 24 8.83 3.21 -24.23
N ASN A 25 8.47 2.25 -23.37
CA ASN A 25 7.44 2.43 -22.33
C ASN A 25 7.98 2.33 -20.89
N ALA A 26 9.29 2.26 -20.70
CA ALA A 26 9.91 2.49 -19.39
C ALA A 26 10.20 3.98 -19.19
N GLN A 27 9.18 4.84 -19.34
CA GLN A 27 9.13 6.01 -18.49
C GLN A 27 8.85 5.46 -17.09
N THR A 28 9.90 5.22 -16.31
CA THR A 28 9.77 4.99 -14.88
C THR A 28 9.08 6.22 -14.31
N ASP A 29 7.76 6.12 -14.12
CA ASP A 29 6.96 7.10 -13.41
C ASP A 29 7.37 7.03 -11.93
N THR A 30 8.53 7.61 -11.64
CA THR A 30 9.08 7.74 -10.29
C THR A 30 8.06 8.52 -9.48
N THR A 31 7.58 7.92 -8.39
CA THR A 31 6.71 8.60 -7.43
C THR A 31 7.39 9.87 -6.96
N ARG A 32 6.76 11.00 -7.24
CA ARG A 32 7.23 12.28 -6.73
C ARG A 32 6.56 12.59 -5.41
N PHE A 33 7.30 13.21 -4.52
CA PHE A 33 6.74 13.76 -3.28
C PHE A 33 5.62 14.75 -3.62
N ASN A 34 4.44 14.55 -3.05
CA ASN A 34 3.30 15.45 -3.19
C ASN A 34 3.01 16.12 -1.82
N PRO A 35 3.18 17.46 -1.71
CA PRO A 35 2.89 18.17 -0.47
C PRO A 35 1.45 18.04 0.03
N GLN A 36 0.47 17.90 -0.88
CA GLN A 36 -0.92 17.67 -0.48
C GLN A 36 -1.07 16.32 0.21
N ILE A 37 -0.46 15.26 -0.33
CA ILE A 37 -0.50 13.93 0.30
C ILE A 37 0.19 13.97 1.67
N ALA A 38 1.33 14.67 1.79
CA ALA A 38 1.98 14.84 3.08
C ALA A 38 1.05 15.53 4.11
N GLN A 39 0.25 16.52 3.70
CA GLN A 39 -0.75 17.13 4.58
C GLN A 39 -1.89 16.17 4.97
N LEU A 40 -2.31 15.28 4.06
CA LEU A 40 -3.29 14.23 4.39
C LEU A 40 -2.74 13.26 5.44
N LEU A 41 -1.44 12.94 5.39
CA LEU A 41 -0.81 12.04 6.37
C LEU A 41 -0.85 12.61 7.79
N GLU A 42 -0.73 13.94 7.95
CA GLU A 42 -0.87 14.61 9.25
C GLU A 42 -2.30 14.55 9.80
N LYS A 43 -3.30 14.17 8.98
CA LYS A 43 -4.69 14.01 9.43
C LYS A 43 -4.97 12.63 10.02
N VAL A 44 -4.07 11.66 9.90
CA VAL A 44 -4.23 10.33 10.50
C VAL A 44 -4.22 10.47 12.02
N SER A 45 -5.34 10.14 12.64
CA SER A 45 -5.57 10.25 14.08
C SER A 45 -5.42 8.88 14.75
N ARG A 46 -4.35 8.73 15.52
CA ARG A 46 -4.15 7.55 16.38
C ARG A 46 -5.30 7.31 17.34
N ALA A 47 -5.93 8.37 17.83
CA ALA A 47 -7.08 8.27 18.73
C ALA A 47 -8.29 7.68 18.02
N ASN A 48 -8.55 8.08 16.76
CA ASN A 48 -9.63 7.49 15.96
C ASN A 48 -9.36 6.03 15.70
N LEU A 49 -8.14 5.68 15.24
CA LEU A 49 -7.73 4.31 14.99
C LEU A 49 -7.98 3.42 16.21
N LYS A 50 -7.48 3.84 17.39
CA LYS A 50 -7.69 3.09 18.64
C LYS A 50 -9.17 2.96 18.99
N ASN A 51 -9.96 4.02 18.80
CA ASN A 51 -11.38 3.98 19.08
C ASN A 51 -12.15 3.04 18.15
N TYR A 52 -11.84 3.04 16.85
CA TYR A 52 -12.44 2.13 15.88
C TYR A 52 -12.13 0.66 16.23
N ILE A 53 -10.86 0.36 16.52
CA ILE A 53 -10.43 -0.98 16.93
C ILE A 53 -11.19 -1.42 18.19
N ALA A 54 -11.24 -0.57 19.22
CA ALA A 54 -11.94 -0.90 20.46
C ALA A 54 -13.45 -1.10 20.27
N THR A 55 -14.07 -0.27 19.44
CA THR A 55 -15.51 -0.33 19.15
C THR A 55 -15.86 -1.61 18.41
N LEU A 56 -15.07 -2.00 17.41
CA LEU A 56 -15.26 -3.22 16.65
C LEU A 56 -14.97 -4.48 17.48
N ALA A 57 -13.93 -4.44 18.33
CA ALA A 57 -13.57 -5.56 19.21
C ALA A 57 -14.57 -5.79 20.35
N ASP A 58 -15.22 -4.72 20.84
CA ASP A 58 -16.31 -4.82 21.81
C ASP A 58 -17.60 -5.35 21.17
N ALA A 59 -17.83 -5.01 19.89
CA ALA A 59 -19.00 -5.45 19.13
C ALA A 59 -20.34 -5.16 19.85
N ASN A 60 -20.44 -4.02 20.55
CA ASN A 60 -21.58 -3.63 21.39
C ASN A 60 -21.86 -4.65 22.52
N GLY A 61 -20.81 -4.98 23.26
CA GLY A 61 -20.81 -5.93 24.36
C GLY A 61 -20.89 -7.40 23.96
N GLN A 62 -20.90 -7.71 22.65
CA GLN A 62 -20.91 -9.10 22.16
C GLN A 62 -19.52 -9.72 22.15
N GLU A 63 -18.46 -8.90 22.13
CA GLU A 63 -17.04 -9.32 22.11
C GLU A 63 -16.70 -10.31 20.98
N SER A 64 -17.45 -10.23 19.87
CA SER A 64 -17.38 -11.15 18.74
C SER A 64 -18.11 -10.58 17.53
N ARG A 65 -17.52 -10.72 16.35
CA ARG A 65 -18.08 -10.43 15.04
C ARG A 65 -18.11 -11.68 14.16
N VAL A 66 -18.08 -12.88 14.74
CA VAL A 66 -18.25 -14.16 14.03
C VAL A 66 -19.50 -14.09 13.14
N SER A 67 -19.36 -14.53 11.90
CA SER A 67 -20.45 -14.50 10.90
C SER A 67 -21.78 -15.05 11.45
N TYR A 68 -22.90 -14.43 11.08
CA TYR A 68 -24.26 -14.71 11.56
C TYR A 68 -24.61 -14.35 13.02
N THR A 69 -23.66 -13.91 13.84
CA THR A 69 -23.94 -13.48 15.22
C THR A 69 -24.59 -12.09 15.30
N GLU A 70 -25.06 -11.70 16.48
CA GLU A 70 -25.56 -10.34 16.73
C GLU A 70 -24.44 -9.30 16.63
N GLY A 71 -23.26 -9.59 17.17
CA GLY A 71 -22.11 -8.68 17.10
C GLY A 71 -21.63 -8.44 15.67
N ASN A 72 -21.67 -9.46 14.80
CA ASN A 72 -21.40 -9.29 13.36
C ASN A 72 -22.41 -8.35 12.69
N ARG A 73 -23.72 -8.56 12.91
CA ARG A 73 -24.77 -7.68 12.37
C ARG A 73 -24.62 -6.27 12.88
N TRP A 74 -24.29 -6.10 14.16
CA TRP A 74 -24.05 -4.79 14.75
C TRP A 74 -22.84 -4.13 14.09
N ALA A 75 -21.70 -4.84 13.96
CA ALA A 75 -20.48 -4.31 13.37
C ALA A 75 -20.69 -3.86 11.91
N ALA A 76 -21.43 -4.64 11.11
CA ALA A 76 -21.77 -4.27 9.75
C ALA A 76 -22.59 -2.95 9.69
N ASN A 77 -23.56 -2.79 10.59
CA ASN A 77 -24.33 -1.54 10.68
C ASN A 77 -23.47 -0.37 11.18
N TYR A 78 -22.64 -0.60 12.21
CA TYR A 78 -21.70 0.40 12.72
C TYR A 78 -20.76 0.93 11.63
N LEU A 79 -20.17 0.04 10.84
CA LEU A 79 -19.30 0.42 9.72
C LEU A 79 -20.08 1.23 8.67
N LYS A 80 -21.28 0.76 8.31
CA LYS A 80 -22.13 1.45 7.33
C LYS A 80 -22.52 2.85 7.80
N GLU A 81 -22.94 3.00 9.05
CA GLU A 81 -23.33 4.29 9.63
C GLU A 81 -22.12 5.23 9.75
N THR A 82 -20.97 4.71 10.19
CA THR A 82 -19.72 5.47 10.28
C THR A 82 -19.29 5.98 8.91
N LEU A 83 -19.25 5.12 7.90
CA LEU A 83 -18.92 5.51 6.52
C LEU A 83 -19.96 6.49 5.96
N ALA A 84 -21.25 6.28 6.20
CA ALA A 84 -22.30 7.19 5.74
C ALA A 84 -22.23 8.58 6.38
N SER A 85 -21.54 8.72 7.51
CA SER A 85 -21.29 10.02 8.13
C SER A 85 -20.22 10.85 7.40
N PHE A 86 -19.42 10.26 6.52
CA PHE A 86 -18.39 10.98 5.77
C PHE A 86 -18.97 11.58 4.49
N SER A 87 -19.08 12.91 4.46
CA SER A 87 -19.90 13.63 3.48
C SER A 87 -19.47 13.53 2.02
N GLY A 88 -18.22 13.16 1.71
CA GLY A 88 -17.79 12.99 0.32
C GLY A 88 -17.94 11.58 -0.23
N LEU A 89 -18.39 10.62 0.57
CA LEU A 89 -18.77 9.30 0.07
C LEU A 89 -20.12 9.39 -0.66
N THR A 90 -20.17 8.95 -1.91
CA THR A 90 -21.35 9.06 -2.76
C THR A 90 -22.38 7.97 -2.51
N THR A 91 -21.93 6.76 -2.17
CA THR A 91 -22.80 5.66 -1.75
C THR A 91 -22.19 4.91 -0.59
N VAL A 92 -23.04 4.41 0.31
CA VAL A 92 -22.68 3.42 1.33
C VAL A 92 -23.79 2.36 1.40
N GLU A 93 -23.47 1.14 1.03
CA GLU A 93 -24.44 0.08 0.82
C GLU A 93 -23.99 -1.27 1.40
N PHE A 94 -24.97 -2.14 1.64
CA PHE A 94 -24.70 -3.54 1.90
C PHE A 94 -24.68 -4.28 0.56
N ASP A 95 -23.58 -4.95 0.26
CA ASP A 95 -23.50 -5.93 -0.82
C ASP A 95 -23.82 -7.31 -0.23
N THR A 96 -25.08 -7.73 -0.40
CA THR A 96 -25.64 -8.90 0.27
C THR A 96 -25.45 -10.17 -0.55
N PHE A 97 -25.07 -11.27 0.11
CA PHE A 97 -24.85 -12.56 -0.52
C PHE A 97 -25.32 -13.73 0.37
N PHE A 98 -25.36 -14.92 -0.24
CA PHE A 98 -25.79 -16.16 0.39
C PHE A 98 -24.79 -17.28 0.09
N VAL A 99 -24.55 -18.16 1.05
CA VAL A 99 -23.60 -19.28 0.90
C VAL A 99 -24.34 -20.49 0.35
N ASN A 100 -24.38 -20.59 -0.98
CA ASN A 100 -24.99 -21.73 -1.68
C ASN A 100 -24.26 -23.03 -1.32
N GLY A 101 -24.91 -23.91 -0.55
CA GLY A 101 -24.35 -25.19 -0.11
C GLY A 101 -24.10 -25.28 1.40
N ALA A 102 -24.22 -24.17 2.14
CA ALA A 102 -24.23 -24.20 3.61
C ALA A 102 -25.39 -25.07 4.14
N THR A 103 -25.23 -25.65 5.33
CA THR A 103 -26.33 -26.41 5.95
C THR A 103 -27.50 -25.47 6.30
N PRO A 104 -28.77 -25.88 6.12
CA PRO A 104 -29.90 -25.08 6.60
C PRO A 104 -29.82 -24.79 8.11
N PRO A 105 -30.23 -23.58 8.56
CA PRO A 105 -30.87 -22.51 7.79
C PRO A 105 -29.89 -21.55 7.08
N PHE A 106 -28.58 -21.71 7.24
CA PHE A 106 -27.57 -20.72 6.85
C PHE A 106 -27.43 -20.52 5.34
N ASN A 107 -27.83 -21.50 4.52
CA ASN A 107 -27.96 -21.32 3.08
C ASN A 107 -28.94 -20.22 2.68
N ASN A 108 -29.91 -19.88 3.54
CA ASN A 108 -30.93 -18.87 3.29
C ASN A 108 -30.76 -17.62 4.17
N LEU A 109 -29.72 -17.57 5.02
CA LEU A 109 -29.43 -16.39 5.83
C LEU A 109 -28.45 -15.47 5.08
N PRO A 110 -28.74 -14.15 5.02
CA PRO A 110 -27.87 -13.22 4.33
C PRO A 110 -26.57 -12.99 5.09
N LEU A 111 -25.47 -12.89 4.35
CA LEU A 111 -24.22 -12.26 4.77
C LEU A 111 -24.05 -10.97 3.97
N VAL A 112 -23.19 -10.08 4.44
CA VAL A 112 -22.98 -8.77 3.82
C VAL A 112 -21.50 -8.41 3.75
N ASN A 113 -21.12 -7.78 2.65
CA ASN A 113 -20.02 -6.83 2.65
C ASN A 113 -20.59 -5.44 2.93
N VAL A 114 -19.79 -4.55 3.52
CA VAL A 114 -20.09 -3.11 3.60
C VAL A 114 -19.25 -2.38 2.56
N VAL A 115 -19.89 -1.66 1.64
CA VAL A 115 -19.21 -0.99 0.52
C VAL A 115 -19.51 0.50 0.56
N ALA A 116 -18.47 1.31 0.67
CA ALA A 116 -18.54 2.76 0.48
C ALA A 116 -17.82 3.17 -0.79
N THR A 117 -18.36 4.16 -1.52
CA THR A 117 -17.81 4.65 -2.77
C THR A 117 -17.42 6.12 -2.66
N LEU A 118 -16.18 6.45 -2.98
CA LEU A 118 -15.74 7.80 -3.33
C LEU A 118 -15.64 7.91 -4.85
N GLN A 119 -16.47 8.76 -5.45
CA GLN A 119 -16.59 8.88 -6.90
C GLN A 119 -15.33 9.52 -7.52
N GLY A 120 -14.77 8.88 -8.56
CA GLY A 120 -13.69 9.46 -9.35
C GLY A 120 -14.17 10.58 -10.28
N MET A 121 -13.27 11.52 -10.61
CA MET A 121 -13.60 12.73 -11.38
C MET A 121 -13.11 12.71 -12.83
N GLU A 122 -12.11 11.89 -13.19
CA GLU A 122 -11.54 11.87 -14.55
C GLU A 122 -11.78 10.55 -15.28
N GLU A 123 -11.46 9.43 -14.64
CA GLU A 123 -11.67 8.06 -15.15
C GLU A 123 -12.48 7.25 -14.13
N PRO A 124 -13.75 7.64 -13.89
CA PRO A 124 -14.60 7.04 -12.85
C PRO A 124 -14.89 5.55 -13.05
N GLU A 125 -14.71 5.01 -14.25
CA GLU A 125 -14.90 3.59 -14.57
C GLU A 125 -13.75 2.70 -14.09
N LYS A 126 -12.61 3.31 -13.73
CA LYS A 126 -11.48 2.63 -13.11
C LYS A 126 -11.62 2.63 -11.60
N LEU A 127 -11.31 1.50 -10.99
CA LEU A 127 -11.54 1.25 -9.57
C LEU A 127 -10.23 1.07 -8.81
N ILE A 128 -10.10 1.74 -7.68
CA ILE A 128 -9.19 1.36 -6.59
C ILE A 128 -10.05 0.71 -5.51
N ILE A 129 -9.60 -0.44 -4.98
CA ILE A 129 -10.26 -1.10 -3.86
C ILE A 129 -9.35 -0.97 -2.64
N VAL A 130 -9.89 -0.54 -1.51
CA VAL A 130 -9.23 -0.55 -0.20
C VAL A 130 -10.10 -1.42 0.70
N GLY A 131 -9.57 -2.56 1.16
CA GLY A 131 -10.42 -3.56 1.81
C GLY A 131 -9.74 -4.33 2.94
N GLY A 132 -10.55 -5.05 3.70
CA GLY A 132 -10.20 -5.89 4.84
C GLY A 132 -11.47 -6.58 5.35
N HIS A 133 -11.35 -7.65 6.11
CA HIS A 133 -12.53 -8.41 6.51
C HIS A 133 -13.22 -7.87 7.76
N LEU A 134 -14.53 -8.11 7.82
CA LEU A 134 -15.48 -7.66 8.83
C LEU A 134 -15.46 -8.57 10.06
N ASP A 135 -15.51 -9.87 9.80
CA ASP A 135 -15.69 -10.90 10.81
C ASP A 135 -14.40 -11.20 11.56
N ASP A 136 -14.53 -12.01 12.61
CA ASP A 136 -13.44 -12.52 13.41
C ASP A 136 -13.70 -14.00 13.71
N THR A 137 -12.70 -14.63 14.32
CA THR A 137 -12.78 -16.00 14.78
C THR A 137 -11.91 -16.22 16.01
N ALA A 138 -12.25 -17.25 16.79
CA ALA A 138 -11.42 -17.76 17.87
C ALA A 138 -11.09 -19.25 17.63
N SER A 139 -10.81 -19.61 16.37
CA SER A 139 -10.62 -20.99 15.91
C SER A 139 -9.50 -21.74 16.64
N LEU A 140 -8.51 -21.03 17.18
CA LEU A 140 -7.41 -21.60 17.96
C LEU A 140 -7.74 -21.77 19.45
N ASP A 141 -8.90 -21.29 19.92
CA ASP A 141 -9.37 -21.55 21.27
C ASP A 141 -9.97 -22.96 21.39
N THR A 142 -9.13 -23.90 21.86
CA THR A 142 -9.50 -25.31 22.07
C THR A 142 -10.59 -25.54 23.12
N SER A 143 -10.99 -24.50 23.87
CA SER A 143 -12.09 -24.61 24.84
C SER A 143 -13.48 -24.43 24.22
N ILE A 144 -13.56 -24.01 22.96
CA ILE A 144 -14.81 -23.76 22.23
C ILE A 144 -15.11 -24.96 21.32
N ASP A 145 -16.26 -25.60 21.49
CA ASP A 145 -16.77 -26.55 20.48
C ASP A 145 -17.36 -25.79 19.30
N TRP A 146 -16.54 -25.50 18.30
CA TRP A 146 -16.95 -24.76 17.11
C TRP A 146 -18.11 -25.40 16.33
N SER A 147 -18.43 -26.68 16.54
CA SER A 147 -19.59 -27.31 15.91
C SER A 147 -20.91 -26.85 16.51
N ASN A 148 -20.92 -26.48 17.80
CA ASN A 148 -22.14 -26.22 18.57
C ASN A 148 -22.18 -24.81 19.20
N ASP A 149 -21.02 -24.27 19.58
CA ASP A 149 -20.91 -23.09 20.44
C ASP A 149 -20.38 -21.84 19.70
N TRP A 150 -20.12 -21.93 18.39
CA TRP A 150 -19.57 -20.83 17.57
C TRP A 150 -20.38 -19.53 17.71
N ALA A 151 -21.71 -19.61 17.88
CA ALA A 151 -22.57 -18.44 17.99
C ALA A 151 -22.40 -17.67 19.31
N GLN A 152 -21.78 -18.29 20.31
CA GLN A 152 -21.47 -17.70 21.62
C GLN A 152 -19.96 -17.49 21.80
N ALA A 153 -19.15 -17.86 20.80
CA ALA A 153 -17.71 -17.72 20.85
C ALA A 153 -17.33 -16.26 20.99
N LYS A 154 -16.51 -15.97 22.00
CA LYS A 154 -15.85 -14.68 22.15
C LYS A 154 -14.62 -14.67 21.25
N ALA A 155 -14.58 -13.73 20.32
CA ALA A 155 -13.53 -13.57 19.35
C ALA A 155 -13.36 -12.07 19.17
N ARG A 156 -12.53 -11.44 20.01
CA ARG A 156 -12.46 -9.97 20.02
C ARG A 156 -11.89 -9.43 18.70
N GLY A 157 -10.94 -10.16 18.09
CA GLY A 157 -10.44 -9.84 16.75
C GLY A 157 -9.94 -8.40 16.63
N ALA A 158 -9.20 -7.93 17.65
CA ALA A 158 -8.74 -6.54 17.72
C ALA A 158 -7.63 -6.27 16.70
N ASP A 159 -6.67 -7.17 16.61
CA ASP A 159 -5.69 -7.17 15.52
C ASP A 159 -6.30 -7.77 14.25
N ASP A 160 -7.02 -8.88 14.40
CA ASP A 160 -7.61 -9.68 13.31
C ASP A 160 -9.15 -9.59 13.25
N ASN A 161 -9.74 -8.69 12.46
CA ASN A 161 -9.11 -7.66 11.66
C ASN A 161 -9.71 -6.27 11.92
N ALA A 162 -10.02 -5.96 13.19
CA ALA A 162 -10.44 -4.61 13.55
C ALA A 162 -9.33 -3.58 13.27
N SER A 163 -8.06 -3.97 13.28
CA SER A 163 -6.92 -3.11 12.94
C SER A 163 -6.95 -2.64 11.47
N GLY A 164 -7.22 -3.54 10.51
CA GLY A 164 -7.37 -3.21 9.09
C GLY A 164 -8.63 -2.41 8.83
N LEU A 165 -9.77 -2.78 9.44
CA LEU A 165 -11.02 -2.01 9.34
C LEU A 165 -10.85 -0.57 9.85
N ALA A 166 -10.13 -0.37 10.95
CA ALA A 166 -9.83 0.97 11.46
C ALA A 166 -9.00 1.80 10.48
N ALA A 167 -8.00 1.19 9.82
CA ALA A 167 -7.24 1.85 8.77
C ALA A 167 -8.13 2.26 7.59
N ILE A 168 -9.04 1.39 7.15
CA ILE A 168 -10.00 1.66 6.06
C ILE A 168 -10.92 2.85 6.41
N LEU A 169 -11.49 2.85 7.62
CA LEU A 169 -12.34 3.96 8.09
C LEU A 169 -11.59 5.29 8.11
N GLU A 170 -10.35 5.28 8.61
CA GLU A 170 -9.54 6.50 8.72
C GLU A 170 -9.09 7.01 7.35
N ILE A 171 -8.73 6.13 6.41
CA ILE A 171 -8.44 6.50 5.02
C ILE A 171 -9.70 7.07 4.35
N ALA A 172 -10.84 6.40 4.49
CA ALA A 172 -12.11 6.87 3.93
C ALA A 172 -12.48 8.25 4.48
N ARG A 173 -12.36 8.47 5.80
CA ARG A 173 -12.60 9.76 6.45
C ARG A 173 -11.73 10.86 5.85
N ILE A 174 -10.44 10.60 5.64
CA ILE A 174 -9.50 11.62 5.16
C ILE A 174 -9.70 11.91 3.68
N LEU A 175 -9.80 10.88 2.83
CA LEU A 175 -9.89 11.06 1.38
C LEU A 175 -11.25 11.59 0.91
N SER A 176 -12.31 11.34 1.67
CA SER A 176 -13.66 11.81 1.33
C SER A 176 -14.03 13.16 1.96
N ASP A 177 -13.21 13.71 2.85
CA ASP A 177 -13.49 15.03 3.45
C ASP A 177 -13.21 16.16 2.44
N PRO A 178 -14.24 16.92 2.01
CA PRO A 178 -14.05 18.02 1.06
C PRO A 178 -13.10 19.11 1.56
N GLU A 179 -12.93 19.28 2.88
CA GLU A 179 -12.03 20.28 3.46
C GLU A 179 -10.54 19.94 3.22
N ASN A 180 -10.23 18.68 2.95
CA ASN A 180 -8.87 18.24 2.63
C ASN A 180 -8.47 18.52 1.17
N GLY A 181 -9.42 18.93 0.32
CA GLY A 181 -9.18 19.33 -1.07
C GLY A 181 -8.65 18.21 -1.98
N PHE A 182 -8.70 16.96 -1.54
CA PHE A 182 -8.27 15.81 -2.34
C PHE A 182 -9.33 15.48 -3.39
N THR A 183 -8.89 15.28 -4.63
CA THR A 183 -9.75 14.81 -5.72
C THR A 183 -9.18 13.53 -6.31
N SER A 184 -10.02 12.51 -6.44
CA SER A 184 -9.62 11.22 -6.98
C SER A 184 -9.87 11.18 -8.49
N ARG A 185 -8.86 10.77 -9.26
CA ARG A 185 -8.96 10.45 -10.70
C ARG A 185 -9.86 9.24 -10.92
N TYR A 186 -9.71 8.22 -10.09
CA TYR A 186 -10.41 6.92 -10.16
C TYR A 186 -11.50 6.82 -9.09
N THR A 187 -12.47 5.94 -9.28
CA THR A 187 -13.43 5.63 -8.21
C THR A 187 -12.75 4.76 -7.16
N ILE A 188 -12.84 5.15 -5.89
CA ILE A 188 -12.29 4.38 -4.76
C ILE A 188 -13.45 3.68 -4.05
N LYS A 189 -13.35 2.37 -3.86
CA LYS A 189 -14.27 1.59 -3.03
C LYS A 189 -13.58 1.16 -1.75
N PHE A 190 -14.16 1.53 -0.61
CA PHE A 190 -13.78 1.07 0.72
C PHE A 190 -14.69 -0.10 1.08
N VAL A 191 -14.10 -1.26 1.38
CA VAL A 191 -14.88 -2.50 1.51
C VAL A 191 -14.52 -3.25 2.79
N ALA A 192 -15.51 -3.51 3.64
CA ALA A 192 -15.41 -4.49 4.71
C ALA A 192 -16.01 -5.81 4.19
N PHE A 193 -15.17 -6.83 3.96
CA PHE A 193 -15.61 -8.11 3.41
C PHE A 193 -16.18 -9.01 4.51
N GLY A 194 -17.38 -9.56 4.32
CA GLY A 194 -17.95 -10.51 5.28
C GLY A 194 -17.47 -11.94 5.04
N ALA A 195 -17.40 -12.74 6.09
CA ALA A 195 -17.13 -14.18 6.02
C ALA A 195 -15.79 -14.52 5.36
N GLU A 196 -14.73 -13.85 5.81
CA GLU A 196 -13.35 -14.26 5.54
C GLU A 196 -13.03 -15.55 6.31
N GLU A 197 -13.26 -15.52 7.62
CA GLU A 197 -12.87 -16.56 8.59
C GLU A 197 -13.95 -17.64 8.77
N PHE A 198 -14.61 -18.01 7.67
CA PHE A 198 -15.87 -18.73 7.70
C PHE A 198 -15.73 -20.17 8.25
N HIS A 199 -16.10 -20.36 9.53
CA HIS A 199 -16.29 -21.64 10.22
C HIS A 199 -17.67 -21.65 10.93
N PRO A 200 -18.35 -22.80 11.18
CA PRO A 200 -18.13 -24.20 10.74
C PRO A 200 -19.08 -24.66 9.61
N VAL A 201 -19.91 -23.77 9.07
CA VAL A 201 -21.15 -24.15 8.36
C VAL A 201 -20.91 -24.63 6.90
N TYR A 202 -19.67 -24.54 6.42
CA TYR A 202 -19.23 -25.07 5.13
C TYR A 202 -17.71 -25.25 5.15
N GLU A 203 -17.23 -26.47 5.41
CA GLU A 203 -15.80 -26.74 5.57
C GLU A 203 -14.99 -26.39 4.29
N GLY A 204 -13.92 -25.62 4.48
CA GLY A 204 -12.87 -25.40 3.48
C GLY A 204 -13.08 -24.23 2.51
N GLN A 205 -14.02 -23.33 2.76
CA GLN A 205 -14.12 -22.06 2.01
C GLN A 205 -13.88 -20.85 2.90
N HIS A 206 -12.85 -20.07 2.54
CA HIS A 206 -12.53 -18.77 3.12
C HIS A 206 -12.84 -17.65 2.12
N HIS A 207 -12.78 -16.40 2.59
CA HIS A 207 -12.86 -15.19 1.76
C HIS A 207 -14.19 -15.07 0.99
N LEU A 208 -15.31 -15.53 1.56
CA LEU A 208 -16.58 -15.66 0.84
C LEU A 208 -17.11 -14.30 0.36
N GLY A 209 -17.00 -13.27 1.20
CA GLY A 209 -17.41 -11.91 0.88
C GLY A 209 -16.61 -11.29 -0.26
N SER A 210 -15.27 -11.41 -0.22
CA SER A 210 -14.41 -10.91 -1.31
C SER A 210 -14.58 -11.72 -2.59
N ARG A 211 -14.80 -13.05 -2.52
CA ARG A 211 -15.15 -13.88 -3.69
C ARG A 211 -16.44 -13.42 -4.34
N HIS A 212 -17.51 -13.20 -3.57
CA HIS A 212 -18.76 -12.65 -4.08
C HIS A 212 -18.56 -11.27 -4.73
N PHE A 213 -17.85 -10.38 -4.04
CA PHE A 213 -17.57 -9.03 -4.53
C PHE A 213 -16.82 -9.06 -5.87
N VAL A 214 -15.74 -9.84 -5.96
CA VAL A 214 -14.92 -9.92 -7.18
C VAL A 214 -15.66 -10.61 -8.32
N VAL A 215 -16.49 -11.62 -8.05
CA VAL A 215 -17.37 -12.22 -9.07
C VAL A 215 -18.30 -11.17 -9.68
N ASN A 216 -18.85 -10.26 -8.87
CA ASN A 216 -19.70 -9.18 -9.36
C ASN A 216 -18.91 -8.16 -10.18
N LEU A 217 -17.70 -7.79 -9.75
CA LEU A 217 -16.78 -6.96 -10.56
C LEU A 217 -16.51 -7.59 -11.93
N PHE A 218 -16.20 -8.89 -11.95
CA PHE A 218 -15.92 -9.64 -13.17
C PHE A 218 -17.14 -9.66 -14.12
N LYS A 219 -18.34 -9.95 -13.59
CA LYS A 219 -19.60 -9.92 -14.37
C LYS A 219 -19.90 -8.55 -14.96
N GLN A 220 -19.50 -7.48 -14.26
CA GLN A 220 -19.65 -6.10 -14.72
C GLN A 220 -18.53 -5.65 -15.65
N ASN A 221 -17.55 -6.52 -15.95
CA ASN A 221 -16.34 -6.19 -16.72
C ASN A 221 -15.60 -4.97 -16.12
N ALA A 222 -15.57 -4.89 -14.78
CA ALA A 222 -14.99 -3.77 -14.06
C ALA A 222 -13.47 -3.70 -14.26
N ARG A 223 -12.93 -2.48 -14.24
CA ARG A 223 -11.49 -2.21 -14.42
C ARG A 223 -10.85 -1.85 -13.08
N VAL A 224 -10.25 -2.82 -12.41
CA VAL A 224 -9.52 -2.61 -11.15
C VAL A 224 -8.07 -2.20 -11.46
N VAL A 225 -7.68 -1.01 -11.01
CA VAL A 225 -6.31 -0.48 -11.11
C VAL A 225 -5.41 -1.10 -10.03
N GLY A 226 -5.96 -1.31 -8.84
CA GLY A 226 -5.30 -2.00 -7.74
C GLY A 226 -6.25 -2.21 -6.57
N ALA A 227 -6.15 -3.38 -5.93
CA ALA A 227 -6.76 -3.64 -4.64
C ALA A 227 -5.69 -3.69 -3.54
N TYR A 228 -5.95 -2.99 -2.44
CA TYR A 228 -5.08 -2.88 -1.28
C TYR A 228 -5.81 -3.49 -0.10
N ILE A 229 -5.48 -4.74 0.20
CA ILE A 229 -6.07 -5.51 1.30
C ILE A 229 -5.22 -5.28 2.55
N ILE A 230 -5.87 -4.93 3.66
CA ILE A 230 -5.24 -4.59 4.93
C ILE A 230 -5.75 -5.60 5.96
N ASP A 231 -4.86 -6.45 6.45
CA ASP A 231 -5.22 -7.55 7.34
C ASP A 231 -4.16 -7.77 8.40
N MET A 232 -4.55 -7.84 9.68
CA MET A 232 -3.64 -7.99 10.82
C MET A 232 -2.45 -7.04 10.76
N VAL A 233 -2.69 -5.75 10.99
CA VAL A 233 -1.65 -4.69 10.87
C VAL A 233 -1.26 -4.11 12.22
N GLY A 234 -1.62 -4.81 13.29
CA GLY A 234 -1.56 -4.36 14.66
C GLY A 234 -0.63 -5.16 15.55
N PHE A 235 0.06 -6.22 15.11
CA PHE A 235 1.01 -6.93 15.98
C PHE A 235 2.44 -6.97 15.41
N ASN A 236 3.37 -6.38 16.17
CA ASN A 236 4.81 -6.60 16.06
C ASN A 236 5.45 -6.11 17.36
N ASP A 237 6.01 -7.02 18.13
CA ASP A 237 6.57 -6.74 19.45
C ASP A 237 8.09 -6.51 19.45
N THR A 238 8.73 -6.61 18.28
CA THR A 238 10.20 -6.49 18.14
C THR A 238 10.68 -5.05 17.96
N GLY A 239 9.75 -4.09 17.84
CA GLY A 239 10.02 -2.64 17.74
C GLY A 239 10.61 -2.18 16.39
N ASN A 240 10.87 -3.09 15.46
CA ASN A 240 11.38 -2.77 14.12
C ASN A 240 10.29 -2.29 13.14
N LEU A 241 9.01 -2.40 13.54
CA LEU A 241 7.83 -2.06 12.74
C LEU A 241 7.87 -2.74 11.36
N TYR A 242 8.35 -3.97 11.35
CA TYR A 242 8.35 -4.85 10.20
C TYR A 242 6.92 -5.26 9.87
N PHE A 243 6.62 -5.29 8.57
CA PHE A 243 5.41 -5.88 8.03
C PHE A 243 5.70 -6.50 6.65
N ASN A 244 4.76 -7.26 6.14
CA ASN A 244 4.81 -7.91 4.85
C ASN A 244 3.88 -7.26 3.81
N ILE A 245 4.39 -7.14 2.60
CA ILE A 245 3.63 -6.92 1.37
C ILE A 245 3.63 -8.22 0.58
N VAL A 246 2.44 -8.78 0.39
CA VAL A 246 2.23 -10.00 -0.40
C VAL A 246 1.70 -9.61 -1.78
N ALA A 247 2.40 -10.01 -2.84
CA ALA A 247 2.09 -9.63 -4.21
C ALA A 247 2.49 -10.73 -5.21
N ASN A 248 1.54 -11.16 -6.05
CA ASN A 248 1.84 -12.02 -7.19
C ASN A 248 2.58 -11.25 -8.30
N THR A 249 3.09 -11.97 -9.30
CA THR A 249 3.84 -11.36 -10.42
C THR A 249 3.13 -10.19 -11.09
N SER A 250 1.81 -10.29 -11.31
CA SER A 250 1.02 -9.19 -11.91
C SER A 250 0.79 -8.00 -10.98
N SER A 251 0.98 -8.17 -9.68
CA SER A 251 0.76 -7.14 -8.65
C SER A 251 2.06 -6.59 -8.06
N GLN A 252 3.23 -7.09 -8.49
CA GLN A 252 4.54 -6.63 -8.02
C GLN A 252 4.70 -5.11 -8.11
N GLY A 253 4.27 -4.50 -9.22
CA GLY A 253 4.34 -3.05 -9.39
C GLY A 253 3.56 -2.25 -8.34
N LEU A 254 2.48 -2.81 -7.78
CA LEU A 254 1.76 -2.17 -6.66
C LEU A 254 2.59 -2.23 -5.37
N GLY A 255 3.21 -3.37 -5.08
CA GLY A 255 4.07 -3.53 -3.91
C GLY A 255 5.34 -2.68 -3.99
N GLU A 256 6.01 -2.66 -5.14
CA GLU A 256 7.18 -1.80 -5.40
C GLU A 256 6.83 -0.31 -5.26
N LYS A 257 5.65 0.10 -5.76
CA LYS A 257 5.15 1.46 -5.61
C LYS A 257 4.93 1.82 -4.14
N MET A 258 4.42 0.89 -3.33
CA MET A 258 4.24 1.11 -1.91
C MET A 258 5.58 1.20 -1.16
N LEU A 259 6.58 0.39 -1.52
CA LEU A 259 7.95 0.51 -0.98
C LEU A 259 8.56 1.88 -1.30
N GLU A 260 8.40 2.34 -2.55
CA GLU A 260 8.84 3.68 -2.95
C GLU A 260 8.14 4.79 -2.13
N ILE A 261 6.85 4.64 -1.85
CA ILE A 261 6.08 5.61 -1.07
C ILE A 261 6.49 5.64 0.41
N ASN A 262 6.81 4.47 0.99
CA ASN A 262 7.37 4.38 2.33
C ASN A 262 8.64 5.23 2.45
N ASP A 263 9.51 5.21 1.43
CA ASP A 263 10.72 6.02 1.36
C ASP A 263 10.43 7.50 1.07
N VAL A 264 9.60 7.81 0.07
CA VAL A 264 9.29 9.19 -0.35
C VAL A 264 8.71 10.02 0.80
N TYR A 265 7.79 9.44 1.58
CA TYR A 265 7.16 10.12 2.71
C TYR A 265 7.84 9.83 4.05
N GLN A 266 8.93 9.06 4.06
CA GLN A 266 9.69 8.73 5.26
C GLN A 266 8.81 8.13 6.37
N ILE A 267 7.88 7.24 6.01
CA ILE A 267 6.93 6.62 6.95
C ILE A 267 7.68 5.78 8.00
N GLY A 268 8.80 5.19 7.60
CA GLY A 268 9.70 4.46 8.50
C GLY A 268 9.12 3.14 8.96
N LEU A 269 8.48 2.40 8.04
CA LEU A 269 8.20 0.97 8.17
C LEU A 269 9.34 0.16 7.56
N THR A 270 9.58 -1.04 8.10
CA THR A 270 10.44 -2.03 7.47
C THR A 270 9.55 -3.03 6.73
N ALA A 271 9.87 -3.35 5.47
CA ALA A 271 9.07 -4.28 4.69
C ALA A 271 9.95 -5.33 4.00
N ASN A 272 9.37 -6.46 3.63
CA ASN A 272 10.06 -7.40 2.74
C ASN A 272 10.33 -6.77 1.37
N SER A 273 11.47 -7.12 0.79
CA SER A 273 11.85 -6.75 -0.57
C SER A 273 12.56 -7.93 -1.24
N PRO A 274 12.04 -8.48 -2.36
CA PRO A 274 10.80 -8.07 -3.02
C PRO A 274 9.53 -8.51 -2.26
N PRO A 275 8.37 -7.92 -2.59
CA PRO A 275 7.06 -8.52 -2.30
C PRO A 275 7.04 -10.00 -2.72
N PHE A 276 6.55 -10.92 -1.90
CA PHE A 276 6.57 -12.34 -2.25
C PHE A 276 5.17 -12.84 -2.66
N PRO A 277 5.09 -13.85 -3.55
CA PRO A 277 3.82 -14.27 -4.15
C PRO A 277 3.20 -15.49 -3.46
N ASP A 278 2.34 -15.29 -2.46
CA ASP A 278 1.53 -16.37 -1.88
C ASP A 278 0.03 -16.00 -1.86
N PRO A 279 -0.85 -16.81 -2.47
CA PRO A 279 -2.27 -16.50 -2.57
C PRO A 279 -3.08 -16.80 -1.30
N THR A 280 -2.55 -17.52 -0.31
CA THR A 280 -3.40 -18.28 0.64
C THR A 280 -3.75 -17.59 1.96
N TYR A 281 -3.50 -16.28 2.10
CA TYR A 281 -3.55 -15.65 3.44
C TYR A 281 -4.79 -14.79 3.73
N SER A 282 -5.48 -14.23 2.74
CA SER A 282 -6.57 -13.26 2.97
C SER A 282 -7.34 -12.96 1.68
N ASP A 283 -8.25 -11.98 1.73
CA ASP A 283 -9.15 -11.53 0.67
C ASP A 283 -8.46 -11.13 -0.66
N HIS A 284 -7.14 -10.88 -0.67
CA HIS A 284 -6.40 -10.61 -1.91
C HIS A 284 -6.42 -11.79 -2.87
N GLU A 285 -6.57 -13.01 -2.35
CA GLU A 285 -6.72 -14.23 -3.15
C GLU A 285 -7.84 -14.09 -4.17
N SER A 286 -9.01 -13.62 -3.72
CA SER A 286 -10.22 -13.47 -4.50
C SER A 286 -9.98 -12.63 -5.75
N PHE A 287 -9.19 -11.55 -5.63
CA PHE A 287 -8.83 -10.69 -6.75
C PHE A 287 -7.91 -11.41 -7.74
N TRP A 288 -6.93 -12.16 -7.25
CA TRP A 288 -5.98 -12.88 -8.10
C TRP A 288 -6.66 -13.99 -8.91
N LEU A 289 -7.65 -14.71 -8.33
CA LEU A 289 -8.45 -15.72 -9.03
C LEU A 289 -9.12 -15.16 -10.30
N TYR A 290 -9.47 -13.88 -10.30
CA TYR A 290 -10.09 -13.16 -11.43
C TYR A 290 -9.12 -12.22 -12.16
N ARG A 291 -7.81 -12.37 -11.92
CA ARG A 291 -6.72 -11.62 -12.58
C ARG A 291 -6.77 -10.10 -12.35
N TYR A 292 -7.33 -9.67 -11.23
CA TYR A 292 -7.21 -8.28 -10.80
C TYR A 292 -5.91 -8.09 -10.01
N PRO A 293 -5.21 -6.96 -10.20
CA PRO A 293 -3.99 -6.66 -9.45
C PRO A 293 -4.37 -6.32 -8.00
N ALA A 294 -3.77 -7.03 -7.05
CA ALA A 294 -4.04 -6.88 -5.63
C ALA A 294 -2.80 -7.15 -4.78
N ILE A 295 -2.66 -6.44 -3.66
CA ILE A 295 -1.66 -6.71 -2.64
C ILE A 295 -2.33 -6.85 -1.28
N LEU A 296 -1.68 -7.62 -0.41
CA LEU A 296 -2.02 -7.73 1.00
C LEU A 296 -0.92 -7.07 1.84
N LEU A 297 -1.34 -6.20 2.76
CA LEU A 297 -0.53 -5.66 3.85
C LEU A 297 -0.87 -6.46 5.10
N ILE A 298 0.13 -7.13 5.67
CA ILE A 298 -0.03 -7.99 6.83
C ILE A 298 1.22 -7.91 7.69
N GLU A 299 1.09 -8.01 9.00
CA GLU A 299 2.22 -7.94 9.93
C GLU A 299 3.32 -8.98 9.68
N ASN A 300 2.93 -10.18 9.23
CA ASN A 300 3.85 -11.22 8.82
C ASN A 300 3.16 -12.19 7.89
N ALA A 301 3.91 -12.73 6.94
CA ALA A 301 3.39 -13.67 5.98
C ALA A 301 4.36 -14.87 5.83
N PRO A 302 3.94 -16.10 6.14
CA PRO A 302 2.63 -16.43 6.74
C PRO A 302 2.54 -15.98 8.21
N PRO A 303 1.35 -15.58 8.71
CA PRO A 303 1.20 -15.04 10.06
C PRO A 303 1.58 -16.03 11.16
N TRP A 304 1.47 -17.34 10.91
CA TRP A 304 1.83 -18.39 11.87
C TRP A 304 3.33 -18.69 12.00
N GLN A 305 4.21 -18.02 11.24
CA GLN A 305 5.66 -18.26 11.33
C GLN A 305 6.27 -17.65 12.60
N ASP A 306 6.97 -18.47 13.39
CA ASP A 306 7.44 -18.11 14.73
C ASP A 306 8.98 -18.09 14.91
N ASN A 307 9.74 -18.36 13.84
CA ASN A 307 11.20 -18.50 13.86
C ASN A 307 11.92 -17.41 13.04
N LEU A 308 11.48 -16.15 13.15
CA LEU A 308 12.08 -15.02 12.42
C LEU A 308 12.79 -14.04 13.38
N PRO A 309 14.01 -13.57 13.05
CA PRO A 309 14.71 -12.57 13.88
C PRO A 309 13.97 -11.23 14.02
N TRP A 310 13.05 -10.93 13.10
CA TRP A 310 12.36 -9.64 12.96
C TRP A 310 10.86 -9.71 13.26
N TYR A 311 10.33 -10.89 13.59
CA TYR A 311 8.92 -11.07 13.93
C TYR A 311 8.75 -12.32 14.80
N ARG A 312 7.94 -12.19 15.85
CA ARG A 312 7.44 -13.31 16.62
C ARG A 312 5.97 -13.50 16.25
N ARG A 313 5.53 -14.75 16.07
CA ARG A 313 4.11 -15.05 15.84
C ARG A 313 3.22 -14.38 16.87
N ASN A 314 2.16 -13.70 16.42
CA ASN A 314 1.09 -13.23 17.29
C ASN A 314 0.54 -14.41 18.12
N PRO A 315 0.75 -14.43 19.46
CA PRO A 315 0.40 -15.58 20.29
C PRO A 315 -1.10 -15.68 20.58
N VAL A 316 -1.88 -14.66 20.24
CA VAL A 316 -3.32 -14.57 20.56
C VAL A 316 -4.20 -14.46 19.31
N TYR A 317 -3.62 -14.44 18.12
CA TYR A 317 -4.35 -14.56 16.85
C TYR A 317 -5.34 -15.73 16.91
N HIS A 318 -6.56 -15.55 16.39
CA HIS A 318 -7.65 -16.53 16.44
C HIS A 318 -7.96 -17.05 17.86
N THR A 319 -7.88 -16.17 18.86
CA THR A 319 -8.34 -16.48 20.23
C THR A 319 -9.17 -15.34 20.80
N GLN A 320 -9.93 -15.62 21.87
CA GLN A 320 -10.63 -14.59 22.65
C GLN A 320 -9.71 -13.50 23.24
N ASN A 321 -8.40 -13.73 23.28
CA ASN A 321 -7.41 -12.81 23.85
C ASN A 321 -6.84 -11.81 22.85
N ASP A 322 -7.23 -11.87 21.56
CA ASP A 322 -6.89 -10.83 20.59
C ASP A 322 -7.61 -9.51 20.94
N THR A 323 -7.00 -8.78 21.87
CA THR A 323 -7.59 -7.63 22.57
C THR A 323 -6.86 -6.35 22.18
N VAL A 324 -7.57 -5.23 22.27
CA VAL A 324 -7.06 -3.88 21.93
C VAL A 324 -5.74 -3.54 22.64
N ASP A 325 -5.53 -4.06 23.86
CA ASP A 325 -4.33 -3.77 24.65
C ASP A 325 -3.05 -4.41 24.08
N LEU A 326 -3.19 -5.43 23.22
CA LEU A 326 -2.08 -6.09 22.55
C LEU A 326 -1.75 -5.48 21.19
N VAL A 327 -2.59 -4.57 20.70
CA VAL A 327 -2.39 -3.89 19.42
C VAL A 327 -1.27 -2.85 19.52
N ASN A 328 -0.23 -3.04 18.71
CA ASN A 328 0.81 -2.07 18.41
C ASN A 328 0.24 -0.92 17.56
N MET A 329 -0.24 0.11 18.25
CA MET A 329 -0.78 1.31 17.61
C MET A 329 0.24 2.12 16.80
N ASP A 330 1.56 2.00 17.04
CA ASP A 330 2.56 2.66 16.18
C ASP A 330 2.58 2.02 14.78
N GLN A 331 2.44 0.69 14.73
CA GLN A 331 2.40 -0.06 13.49
C GLN A 331 1.11 0.23 12.72
N VAL A 332 -0.06 0.17 13.38
CA VAL A 332 -1.36 0.50 12.76
C VAL A 332 -1.32 1.91 12.17
N GLU A 333 -0.84 2.91 12.92
CA GLU A 333 -0.79 4.30 12.46
C GLU A 333 0.10 4.44 11.20
N LYS A 334 1.28 3.82 11.21
CA LYS A 334 2.22 3.90 10.08
C LYS A 334 1.73 3.13 8.86
N ILE A 335 1.17 1.93 9.02
CA ILE A 335 0.60 1.17 7.90
C ILE A 335 -0.61 1.92 7.31
N THR A 336 -1.45 2.53 8.16
CA THR A 336 -2.54 3.42 7.71
C THR A 336 -2.00 4.58 6.88
N LYS A 337 -0.94 5.27 7.33
CA LYS A 337 -0.28 6.36 6.58
C LYS A 337 0.29 5.86 5.24
N LEU A 338 0.92 4.70 5.22
CA LEU A 338 1.47 4.11 4.00
C LEU A 338 0.38 3.76 2.97
N ALA A 339 -0.70 3.12 3.43
CA ALA A 339 -1.84 2.79 2.60
C ALA A 339 -2.54 4.07 2.09
N LEU A 340 -2.73 5.07 2.95
CA LEU A 340 -3.28 6.39 2.58
C LEU A 340 -2.44 7.06 1.50
N ALA A 341 -1.12 7.19 1.70
CA ALA A 341 -0.23 7.81 0.72
C ALA A 341 -0.24 7.04 -0.61
N THR A 342 -0.28 5.70 -0.55
CA THR A 342 -0.29 4.86 -1.75
C THR A 342 -1.56 5.03 -2.56
N VAL A 343 -2.71 4.90 -1.91
CA VAL A 343 -4.01 5.11 -2.55
C VAL A 343 -4.11 6.51 -3.10
N ALA A 344 -3.76 7.55 -2.32
CA ALA A 344 -3.80 8.94 -2.77
C ALA A 344 -2.87 9.21 -3.96
N THR A 345 -1.67 8.62 -3.97
CA THR A 345 -0.71 8.78 -5.08
C THR A 345 -1.25 8.13 -6.35
N VAL A 346 -1.75 6.90 -6.27
CA VAL A 346 -2.29 6.18 -7.44
C VAL A 346 -3.59 6.81 -7.94
N ALA A 347 -4.38 7.39 -7.04
CA ALA A 347 -5.61 8.09 -7.34
C ALA A 347 -5.41 9.54 -7.80
N SER A 348 -4.20 10.11 -7.70
CA SER A 348 -4.00 11.53 -8.02
C SER A 348 -4.18 11.82 -9.52
N PRO A 349 -4.84 12.93 -9.89
CA PRO A 349 -4.94 13.40 -11.28
C PRO A 349 -3.58 13.57 -11.96
N VAL A 350 -3.50 13.31 -13.28
CA VAL A 350 -2.26 13.50 -14.07
C VAL A 350 -1.80 14.97 -14.04
N THR A 351 -2.74 15.90 -13.91
CA THR A 351 -2.51 17.35 -13.84
C THR A 351 -2.17 17.87 -12.44
N SER A 352 -2.25 17.04 -11.40
CA SER A 352 -1.89 17.44 -10.02
C SER A 352 -0.39 17.74 -9.83
N VAL A 353 0.44 17.49 -10.84
CA VAL A 353 1.86 17.89 -10.90
C VAL A 353 2.03 19.37 -11.27
N LEU A 354 0.97 20.08 -11.67
CA LEU A 354 1.00 21.46 -12.15
C LEU A 354 -0.13 22.31 -11.56
N SER A 355 -0.24 22.42 -10.25
CA SER A 355 -0.95 23.54 -9.63
C SER A 355 -0.09 24.21 -8.58
N SER A 356 0.39 25.39 -8.98
CA SER A 356 1.09 26.36 -8.17
C SER A 356 0.23 26.86 -7.02
N SER A 357 0.61 26.55 -5.78
CA SER A 357 0.32 27.43 -4.65
C SER A 357 1.46 28.45 -4.52
N GLN A 358 1.21 29.64 -5.05
CA GLN A 358 1.89 30.83 -4.55
C GLN A 358 1.51 31.00 -3.07
N ASN A 359 2.44 30.65 -2.17
CA ASN A 359 2.88 31.52 -1.07
C ASN A 359 3.94 30.81 -0.20
N ALA A 360 5.17 31.31 -0.34
CA ALA A 360 6.21 31.45 0.69
C ALA A 360 6.61 30.22 1.53
N SER A 361 7.66 29.52 1.08
CA SER A 361 8.86 29.38 1.91
C SER A 361 10.11 29.58 1.04
N ASN A 362 10.97 30.53 1.42
CA ASN A 362 12.25 30.85 0.77
C ASN A 362 13.28 29.75 1.08
N GLY A 363 13.11 28.56 0.50
CA GLY A 363 13.92 27.39 0.81
C GLY A 363 14.50 26.75 -0.44
N PHE A 364 15.80 26.90 -0.63
CA PHE A 364 16.61 26.07 -1.53
C PHE A 364 16.46 24.60 -1.05
N ALA A 365 15.64 23.81 -1.75
CA ALA A 365 15.28 22.45 -1.32
C ALA A 365 16.50 21.53 -1.32
N LEU A 366 16.58 20.64 -0.31
CA LEU A 366 17.66 19.66 -0.17
C LEU A 366 17.71 18.76 -1.42
N PRO A 367 18.80 18.78 -2.20
CA PRO A 367 18.99 17.86 -3.30
C PRO A 367 19.04 16.43 -2.76
N GLN A 368 18.44 15.50 -3.49
CA GLN A 368 18.48 14.07 -3.19
C GLN A 368 19.00 13.30 -4.41
N ASN A 369 19.64 12.16 -4.15
CA ASN A 369 20.08 11.24 -5.19
C ASN A 369 19.26 9.96 -5.15
N PHE A 370 18.81 9.45 -6.31
CA PHE A 370 18.10 8.17 -6.42
C PHE A 370 18.64 7.35 -7.61
N PRO A 371 18.84 6.02 -7.43
CA PRO A 371 18.70 5.27 -6.19
C PRO A 371 19.79 5.61 -5.14
N ASN A 372 19.52 5.32 -3.86
CA ASN A 372 20.47 5.43 -2.75
C ASN A 372 20.10 4.44 -1.62
N PRO A 373 20.80 3.30 -1.45
CA PRO A 373 22.03 2.92 -2.14
C PRO A 373 21.86 2.64 -3.64
N PHE A 374 22.94 2.76 -4.42
CA PHE A 374 22.95 2.49 -5.86
C PHE A 374 24.08 1.53 -6.26
N ASN A 375 23.94 0.82 -7.38
CA ASN A 375 24.91 -0.18 -7.85
C ASN A 375 25.64 0.17 -9.15
N SER A 376 24.96 0.81 -10.11
CA SER A 376 25.55 1.28 -11.36
C SER A 376 25.76 2.78 -11.34
N ASP A 377 24.67 3.52 -11.10
CA ASP A 377 24.58 4.96 -11.18
C ASP A 377 23.45 5.49 -10.30
N THR A 378 23.52 6.78 -10.00
CA THR A 378 22.50 7.52 -9.24
C THR A 378 22.25 8.85 -9.94
N VAL A 379 21.04 9.39 -9.80
CA VAL A 379 20.66 10.69 -10.35
C VAL A 379 20.44 11.66 -9.20
N ILE A 380 21.15 12.78 -9.21
CA ILE A 380 21.03 13.87 -8.24
C ILE A 380 20.05 14.90 -8.79
N TYR A 381 18.97 15.15 -8.06
CA TYR A 381 17.92 16.10 -8.41
C TYR A 381 18.09 17.40 -7.62
N TYR A 382 17.97 18.54 -8.31
CA TYR A 382 17.97 19.87 -7.67
C TYR A 382 17.13 20.86 -8.47
N ARG A 383 16.64 21.91 -7.80
CA ARG A 383 15.84 22.96 -8.42
C ARG A 383 16.53 24.32 -8.32
N LEU A 384 16.49 25.07 -9.41
CA LEU A 384 16.92 26.47 -9.45
C LEU A 384 15.70 27.38 -9.56
N GLU A 385 15.50 28.25 -8.58
CA GLU A 385 14.40 29.22 -8.61
C GLU A 385 14.63 30.32 -9.67
N GLN A 386 15.89 30.60 -9.96
CA GLN A 386 16.34 31.56 -10.96
C GLN A 386 17.57 31.01 -11.66
N ALA A 387 17.78 31.40 -12.91
CA ALA A 387 18.98 31.03 -13.64
C ALA A 387 20.23 31.49 -12.89
N GLY A 388 21.27 30.66 -12.86
CA GLY A 388 22.47 30.95 -12.08
C GLY A 388 23.59 29.94 -12.29
N ARG A 389 24.80 30.31 -11.84
CA ARG A 389 25.96 29.41 -11.90
C ARG A 389 25.80 28.30 -10.86
N VAL A 390 25.91 27.06 -11.30
CA VAL A 390 25.86 25.85 -10.48
C VAL A 390 27.17 25.11 -10.59
N ARG A 391 27.72 24.65 -9.46
CA ARG A 391 28.79 23.65 -9.43
C ARG A 391 28.35 22.47 -8.58
N LEU A 392 28.32 21.26 -9.14
CA LEU A 392 28.02 20.02 -8.40
C LEU A 392 29.24 19.11 -8.42
N THR A 393 29.76 18.80 -7.24
CA THR A 393 30.97 18.00 -7.06
C THR A 393 30.73 16.81 -6.11
N ILE A 394 31.27 15.65 -6.46
CA ILE A 394 31.28 14.42 -5.65
C ILE A 394 32.57 14.36 -4.83
N TYR A 395 32.46 13.92 -3.58
CA TYR A 395 33.54 13.75 -2.62
C TYR A 395 33.47 12.36 -1.98
N ASP A 396 34.62 11.82 -1.58
CA ASP A 396 34.69 10.66 -0.70
C ASP A 396 34.51 11.02 0.79
N LEU A 397 34.56 10.02 1.66
CA LEU A 397 34.43 10.17 3.11
C LEU A 397 35.51 11.07 3.73
N LEU A 398 36.68 11.22 3.09
CA LEU A 398 37.78 12.07 3.55
C LEU A 398 37.67 13.50 3.00
N GLY A 399 36.62 13.81 2.23
CA GLY A 399 36.43 15.10 1.60
C GLY A 399 37.29 15.32 0.36
N LYS A 400 37.88 14.26 -0.21
CA LYS A 400 38.62 14.35 -1.47
C LYS A 400 37.64 14.39 -2.64
N GLU A 401 37.82 15.36 -3.53
CA GLU A 401 37.04 15.48 -4.77
C GLU A 401 37.25 14.24 -5.67
N ILE A 402 36.13 13.63 -6.05
CA ILE A 402 36.07 12.45 -6.92
C ILE A 402 35.76 12.86 -8.36
N LYS A 403 34.76 13.72 -8.54
CA LYS A 403 34.29 14.17 -9.86
C LYS A 403 33.42 15.42 -9.75
N THR A 404 33.62 16.43 -10.59
CA THR A 404 32.67 17.52 -10.80
C THR A 404 31.73 17.13 -11.95
N LEU A 405 30.43 17.11 -11.67
CA LEU A 405 29.41 16.65 -12.62
C LEU A 405 28.82 17.79 -13.46
N VAL A 406 28.80 19.01 -12.93
CA VAL A 406 28.44 20.23 -13.67
C VAL A 406 29.19 21.43 -13.10
N GLU A 407 29.57 22.36 -13.97
CA GLU A 407 30.04 23.69 -13.59
C GLU A 407 29.66 24.73 -14.66
N GLU A 408 28.40 25.17 -14.69
CA GLU A 408 27.93 26.11 -15.72
C GLU A 408 26.75 26.98 -15.25
N ILE A 409 26.29 27.91 -16.11
CA ILE A 409 25.08 28.70 -15.88
C ILE A 409 23.87 27.89 -16.35
N MET A 410 23.00 27.53 -15.41
CA MET A 410 21.81 26.71 -15.64
C MET A 410 20.56 27.58 -15.60
N PRO A 411 19.54 27.33 -16.44
CA PRO A 411 18.28 28.09 -16.40
C PRO A 411 17.49 27.81 -15.11
N ALA A 412 16.52 28.67 -14.79
CA ALA A 412 15.55 28.37 -13.73
C ALA A 412 14.76 27.10 -14.09
N GLY A 413 14.43 26.28 -13.09
CA GLY A 413 13.70 25.03 -13.27
C GLY A 413 14.32 23.85 -12.52
N ASP A 414 13.74 22.68 -12.74
CA ASP A 414 14.22 21.42 -12.18
C ASP A 414 15.33 20.83 -13.05
N HIS A 415 16.36 20.30 -12.40
CA HIS A 415 17.55 19.76 -13.03
C HIS A 415 17.88 18.38 -12.47
N GLN A 416 18.48 17.54 -13.31
CA GLN A 416 18.93 16.21 -12.94
C GLN A 416 20.34 15.97 -13.48
N ILE A 417 21.21 15.38 -12.66
CA ILE A 417 22.58 15.07 -13.02
C ILE A 417 22.89 13.65 -12.60
N ARG A 418 23.37 12.84 -13.55
CA ARG A 418 23.72 11.43 -13.31
C ARG A 418 25.18 11.30 -12.86
N TRP A 419 25.42 10.49 -11.84
CA TRP A 419 26.75 9.99 -11.50
C TRP A 419 26.80 8.47 -11.64
N ASP A 420 27.77 7.98 -12.40
CA ASP A 420 27.96 6.57 -12.75
C ASP A 420 28.99 5.86 -11.87
N GLY A 421 29.26 6.39 -10.67
CA GLY A 421 30.25 5.81 -9.75
C GLY A 421 31.66 5.76 -10.35
N ARG A 422 32.04 6.73 -11.18
CA ARG A 422 33.40 6.89 -11.73
C ARG A 422 34.01 8.21 -11.31
N ASN A 423 35.34 8.25 -11.21
CA ASN A 423 36.12 9.47 -10.98
C ASN A 423 36.37 10.25 -12.29
N GLU A 424 37.10 11.36 -12.21
CA GLU A 424 37.51 12.18 -13.37
C GLU A 424 38.29 11.41 -14.46
N LEU A 425 39.02 10.36 -14.09
CA LEU A 425 39.78 9.53 -15.03
C LEU A 425 38.91 8.43 -15.70
N GLY A 426 37.60 8.43 -15.44
CA GLY A 426 36.67 7.40 -15.92
C GLY A 426 36.85 6.04 -15.23
N GLN A 427 37.57 5.98 -14.11
CA GLN A 427 37.78 4.74 -13.35
C GLN A 427 36.66 4.56 -12.33
N ALA A 428 36.18 3.33 -12.17
CA ALA A 428 35.19 3.00 -11.15
C ALA A 428 35.75 3.27 -9.74
N VAL A 429 34.95 3.91 -8.89
CA VAL A 429 35.26 4.09 -7.47
C VAL A 429 34.72 2.91 -6.64
N PRO A 430 35.34 2.55 -5.50
CA PRO A 430 34.92 1.39 -4.71
C PRO A 430 33.56 1.61 -4.02
N SER A 431 32.91 0.52 -3.62
CA SER A 431 31.72 0.56 -2.75
C SER A 431 32.02 1.35 -1.48
N GLY A 432 31.10 2.22 -1.05
CA GLY A 432 31.34 3.11 0.08
C GLY A 432 30.39 4.30 0.16
N ILE A 433 30.64 5.15 1.16
CA ILE A 433 29.92 6.41 1.38
C ILE A 433 30.59 7.53 0.58
N TYR A 434 29.79 8.27 -0.16
CA TYR A 434 30.18 9.46 -0.89
C TYR A 434 29.28 10.62 -0.52
N PHE A 435 29.73 11.84 -0.78
CA PHE A 435 28.94 13.04 -0.62
C PHE A 435 28.92 13.81 -1.91
N PHE A 436 27.78 14.36 -2.30
CA PHE A 436 27.78 15.41 -3.31
C PHE A 436 27.61 16.76 -2.62
N GLN A 437 28.18 17.81 -3.20
CA GLN A 437 27.93 19.19 -2.82
C GLN A 437 27.51 19.98 -4.05
N ILE A 438 26.49 20.82 -3.90
CA ILE A 438 26.05 21.77 -4.91
C ILE A 438 26.24 23.20 -4.41
N PHE A 439 26.89 24.02 -5.22
CA PHE A 439 27.09 25.45 -5.00
C PHE A 439 26.22 26.26 -5.96
N ARG A 440 25.47 27.22 -5.41
CA ARG A 440 24.70 28.24 -6.12
C ARG A 440 25.02 29.61 -5.51
N GLY A 441 25.91 30.38 -6.13
CA GLY A 441 26.42 31.62 -5.53
C GLY A 441 27.03 31.36 -4.14
N ASN A 442 26.44 31.93 -3.07
CA ASN A 442 26.87 31.73 -1.68
C ASN A 442 26.16 30.57 -0.96
N GLN A 443 25.21 29.89 -1.60
CA GLN A 443 24.49 28.76 -1.01
C GLN A 443 25.21 27.45 -1.31
N ARG A 444 25.34 26.59 -0.29
CA ARG A 444 25.92 25.25 -0.38
C ARG A 444 24.95 24.24 0.19
N LEU A 445 24.56 23.23 -0.59
CA LEU A 445 23.85 22.05 -0.11
C LEU A 445 24.69 20.80 -0.34
N ALA A 446 24.47 19.78 0.48
CA ALA A 446 25.17 18.51 0.39
C ALA A 446 24.23 17.34 0.68
N GLY A 447 24.50 16.19 0.09
CA GLY A 447 23.76 14.96 0.35
C GLY A 447 24.69 13.75 0.41
N LYS A 448 24.31 12.75 1.20
CA LYS A 448 25.04 11.50 1.40
C LYS A 448 24.57 10.46 0.38
N MET A 449 25.49 9.76 -0.26
CA MET A 449 25.25 8.68 -1.21
C MET A 449 25.95 7.40 -0.76
N VAL A 450 25.34 6.25 -1.02
CA VAL A 450 25.90 4.92 -0.72
C VAL A 450 26.02 4.13 -2.02
N LEU A 451 27.24 3.83 -2.45
CA LEU A 451 27.53 2.99 -3.62
C LEU A 451 27.77 1.54 -3.16
N ILE A 452 27.07 0.60 -3.80
CA ILE A 452 27.21 -0.85 -3.58
C ILE A 452 27.47 -1.54 -4.91
N ARG A 453 28.71 -1.96 -5.14
CA ARG A 453 29.13 -2.78 -6.30
C ARG A 453 29.64 -4.14 -5.88
#